data_AF-A0A2X2BFM7-F1
#
_entry.id   AF-A0A2X2BFM7-F1
#
_cell.length_a   1.000
_cell.length_b   1.000
_cell.length_c   1.000
_cell.angle_alpha   90.00
_cell.angle_beta   90.00
_cell.angle_gamma   90.00
#
_symmetry.space_group_name_H-M   'P 1'
#
loop_
_entity.id
_entity.type
_entity.pdbx_description
1 polymer ?
#
loop_
_entity_poly.entity_id
_entity_poly.type
_entity_poly.pdbx_seq_one_letter_code
_entity_poly.pdbx_strand_id
1 'polypeptide(L)'
;MDKVVTAFSQGGRLIYCGAGTSGRLGILDASECPPTYGTPHDMVIGLIAGGHKAILQAVENAEDNVQLGAEDLRQLNFNAKDVLVGIAASGRTPYVIGALEYARSLGAVTGAISCNPDSPIAQRADIAITADCGA
;
A
#
# COMPACT_ATOMS: atom_id res chain seq x y z
N MET A 1 -2.31 -10.87 -8.39
CA MET A 1 -2.20 -12.14 -7.65
C MET A 1 -0.88 -12.85 -7.93
N ASP A 2 -0.59 -13.25 -9.17
CA ASP A 2 0.62 -14.05 -9.50
C ASP A 2 1.94 -13.45 -9.01
N LYS A 3 2.10 -12.12 -9.09
CA LYS A 3 3.27 -11.41 -8.56
C LYS A 3 3.44 -11.55 -7.05
N VAL A 4 2.33 -11.51 -6.31
CA VAL A 4 2.32 -11.66 -4.84
C VAL A 4 2.68 -13.10 -4.47
N VAL A 5 2.10 -14.09 -5.15
CA VAL A 5 2.46 -15.51 -4.94
C VAL A 5 3.94 -15.74 -5.19
N THR A 6 4.48 -15.15 -6.25
CA THR A 6 5.92 -15.21 -6.56
C THR A 6 6.76 -14.58 -5.45
N ALA A 7 6.39 -13.39 -4.97
CA ALA A 7 7.09 -12.71 -3.88
C ALA A 7 7.11 -13.54 -2.60
N PHE A 8 5.96 -14.10 -2.20
CA PHE A 8 5.87 -15.00 -1.04
C PHE A 8 6.78 -16.22 -1.18
N SER A 9 6.83 -16.85 -2.36
CA SER A 9 7.73 -18.00 -2.60
C SER A 9 9.23 -17.65 -2.49
N GLN A 10 9.57 -16.37 -2.60
CA GLN A 10 10.95 -15.84 -2.49
C GLN A 10 11.23 -15.24 -1.10
N GLY A 11 10.30 -15.38 -0.15
CA GLY A 11 10.40 -14.83 1.20
C GLY A 11 10.15 -13.32 1.27
N GLY A 12 9.51 -12.73 0.25
CA GLY A 12 9.00 -11.36 0.29
C GLY A 12 7.66 -11.27 1.00
N ARG A 13 7.20 -10.03 1.22
CA ARG A 13 5.95 -9.70 1.92
C ARG A 13 4.98 -8.95 0.99
N LEU A 14 3.71 -8.90 1.38
CA LEU A 14 2.70 -8.03 0.77
C LEU A 14 2.44 -6.83 1.68
N ILE A 15 2.64 -5.62 1.17
CA ILE A 15 2.44 -4.39 1.92
C ILE A 15 1.33 -3.59 1.25
N TYR A 16 0.26 -3.30 1.98
CA TYR A 16 -0.73 -2.29 1.60
C TYR A 16 -0.31 -0.94 2.16
N CYS A 17 -0.47 0.15 1.39
CA CYS A 17 -0.33 1.50 1.91
C CYS A 17 -1.48 2.40 1.46
N GLY A 18 -1.96 3.24 2.37
CA GLY A 18 -3.06 4.16 2.09
C GLY A 18 -3.24 5.21 3.17
N ALA A 19 -4.16 6.14 2.94
CA ALA A 19 -4.59 7.12 3.95
C ALA A 19 -6.06 6.92 4.30
N GLY A 20 -6.46 7.37 5.50
CA GLY A 20 -7.85 7.33 5.96
C GLY A 20 -8.49 5.95 5.80
N THR A 21 -9.67 5.91 5.18
CA THR A 21 -10.40 4.66 4.92
C THR A 21 -9.58 3.64 4.13
N SER A 22 -8.82 4.09 3.11
CA SER A 22 -8.01 3.18 2.29
C SER A 22 -6.93 2.47 3.11
N GLY A 23 -6.23 3.21 3.97
CA GLY A 23 -5.24 2.63 4.89
C GLY A 23 -5.87 1.69 5.93
N ARG A 24 -7.05 2.05 6.46
CA ARG A 24 -7.79 1.18 7.41
C ARG A 24 -8.22 -0.14 6.78
N LEU A 25 -8.66 -0.13 5.52
CA LEU A 25 -9.01 -1.36 4.81
C LEU A 25 -7.79 -2.25 4.58
N GLY A 26 -6.63 -1.67 4.24
CA GLY A 26 -5.38 -2.43 4.14
C GLY A 26 -4.95 -3.07 5.46
N ILE A 27 -5.14 -2.37 6.59
CA ILE A 27 -4.89 -2.91 7.93
C ILE A 27 -5.87 -4.03 8.27
N LEU A 28 -7.16 -3.84 7.96
CA LEU A 28 -8.19 -4.85 8.19
C LEU A 28 -7.86 -6.15 7.44
N ASP A 29 -7.59 -6.08 6.14
CA ASP A 29 -7.24 -7.25 5.33
C ASP A 29 -5.98 -7.96 5.85
N ALA A 30 -4.93 -7.20 6.15
CA ALA A 30 -3.69 -7.76 6.71
C ALA A 30 -3.94 -8.46 8.07
N SER A 31 -4.80 -7.91 8.92
CA SER A 31 -5.07 -8.45 10.26
C SER A 31 -5.80 -9.79 10.26
N GLU A 32 -6.59 -10.07 9.22
CA GLU A 32 -7.33 -11.32 9.07
C GLU A 32 -6.47 -12.46 8.51
N CYS A 33 -5.30 -12.16 7.93
CA CYS A 33 -4.45 -13.18 7.31
C CYS A 33 -3.90 -14.22 8.31
N PRO A 34 -3.30 -13.84 9.45
CA PRO A 34 -2.80 -14.80 10.45
C PRO A 34 -3.88 -15.74 11.01
N PRO A 35 -5.03 -15.27 11.53
CA PRO A 35 -6.04 -16.16 12.08
C PRO A 35 -6.76 -17.01 11.01
N THR A 36 -6.91 -16.50 9.79
CA THR A 36 -7.63 -17.22 8.72
C THR A 36 -6.77 -18.28 8.05
N TYR A 37 -5.50 -17.96 7.77
CA TYR A 37 -4.62 -18.79 6.94
C TYR A 37 -3.40 -19.35 7.70
N GLY A 38 -3.22 -19.03 8.99
CA GLY A 38 -2.09 -19.48 9.78
C GLY A 38 -0.75 -18.86 9.37
N THR A 39 -0.76 -17.70 8.71
CA THR A 39 0.44 -17.03 8.22
C THR A 39 1.14 -16.21 9.32
N PRO A 40 2.45 -15.94 9.20
CA PRO A 40 3.13 -14.95 10.03
C PRO A 40 2.49 -13.56 9.95
N HIS A 41 2.53 -12.79 11.05
CA HIS A 41 1.97 -11.42 11.12
C HIS A 41 2.69 -10.42 10.21
N ASP A 42 3.92 -10.70 9.78
CA ASP A 42 4.72 -9.86 8.91
C ASP A 42 4.63 -10.26 7.43
N MET A 43 3.91 -11.33 7.09
CA MET A 43 3.72 -11.76 5.70
C MET A 43 2.84 -10.79 4.91
N VAL A 44 1.79 -10.25 5.55
CA VAL A 44 0.89 -9.23 4.99
C VAL A 44 0.80 -8.07 5.97
N ILE A 45 1.08 -6.85 5.52
CA ILE A 45 1.21 -5.67 6.38
C ILE A 45 0.39 -4.51 5.82
N GLY A 46 -0.39 -3.85 6.67
CA GLY A 46 -1.10 -2.61 6.34
C GLY A 46 -0.40 -1.38 6.91
N LEU A 47 -0.03 -0.44 6.05
CA LEU A 47 0.48 0.89 6.40
C LEU A 47 -0.60 1.95 6.21
N ILE A 48 -0.69 2.86 7.17
CA ILE A 48 -1.62 3.99 7.15
C ILE A 48 -0.88 5.30 7.39
N ALA A 49 -1.13 6.28 6.52
CA ALA A 49 -0.62 7.65 6.69
C ALA A 49 -1.05 8.20 8.07
N GLY A 50 -0.07 8.67 8.86
CA GLY A 50 -0.30 9.15 10.23
C GLY A 50 -0.16 8.07 11.31
N GLY A 51 0.20 6.83 10.92
CA GLY A 51 0.57 5.74 11.82
C GLY A 51 -0.58 5.25 12.70
N HIS A 52 -0.26 4.65 13.85
CA HIS A 52 -1.25 3.99 14.70
C HIS A 52 -2.43 4.88 15.12
N LYS A 53 -2.20 6.18 15.33
CA LYS A 53 -3.28 7.14 15.66
C LYS A 53 -4.32 7.24 14.54
N ALA A 54 -3.89 7.12 13.28
CA ALA A 54 -4.76 7.20 12.12
C ALA A 54 -5.77 6.05 12.01
N ILE A 55 -5.50 4.94 12.70
CA ILE A 55 -6.42 3.79 12.78
C ILE A 55 -7.73 4.22 13.43
N LEU A 56 -7.65 4.92 14.56
CA LEU A 56 -8.81 5.28 15.39
C LEU A 56 -9.40 6.63 15.03
N GLN A 57 -8.58 7.59 14.59
CA GLN A 57 -9.00 8.97 14.32
C GLN A 57 -8.34 9.49 13.04
N ALA A 58 -8.95 10.46 12.36
CA ALA A 58 -8.28 11.10 11.23
C ALA A 58 -7.07 11.93 11.73
N VAL A 59 -5.96 11.87 11.00
CA VAL A 59 -4.78 12.70 11.26
C VAL A 59 -4.68 13.71 10.13
N GLU A 60 -4.81 15.00 10.47
CA GLU A 60 -4.74 16.07 9.49
C GLU A 60 -3.38 16.10 8.77
N ASN A 61 -3.41 16.40 7.47
CA ASN A 61 -2.25 16.55 6.58
C ASN A 61 -1.33 15.31 6.44
N ALA A 62 -1.70 14.16 7.01
CA ALA A 62 -0.90 12.95 6.87
C ALA A 62 -0.88 12.43 5.43
N GLU A 63 -2.01 12.56 4.73
CA GLU A 63 -2.16 12.10 3.34
C GLU A 63 -1.43 12.99 2.32
N ASP A 64 -1.19 14.24 2.67
CA ASP A 64 -0.50 15.24 1.84
C ASP A 64 1.03 15.14 1.91
N ASN A 65 1.57 14.33 2.83
CA ASN A 65 3.00 14.18 2.99
C ASN A 65 3.57 13.08 2.07
N VAL A 66 4.17 13.50 0.94
CA VAL A 66 4.82 12.61 -0.03
C VAL A 66 5.96 11.79 0.60
N GLN A 67 6.77 12.40 1.46
CA GLN A 67 7.97 11.74 2.01
C GLN A 67 7.62 10.66 3.03
N LEU A 68 6.49 10.81 3.73
CA LEU A 68 6.07 9.90 4.79
C LEU A 68 5.86 8.48 4.27
N GLY A 69 5.31 8.31 3.06
CA GLY A 69 5.11 6.98 2.46
C GLY A 69 6.42 6.23 2.23
N ALA A 70 7.47 6.92 1.77
CA ALA A 70 8.80 6.35 1.61
C ALA A 70 9.45 6.03 2.97
N GLU A 71 9.25 6.89 3.95
CA GLU A 71 9.81 6.73 5.30
C GLU A 71 9.20 5.53 6.03
N ASP A 72 7.89 5.35 5.98
CA ASP A 72 7.23 4.18 6.58
C ASP A 72 7.75 2.87 5.96
N LEU A 73 8.02 2.85 4.65
CA LEU A 73 8.62 1.70 3.97
C LEU A 73 10.07 1.45 4.41
N ARG A 74 10.87 2.50 4.62
CA ARG A 74 12.23 2.36 5.17
C ARG A 74 12.21 1.76 6.57
N GLN A 75 11.33 2.25 7.43
CA GLN A 75 11.20 1.73 8.80
C GLN A 75 10.79 0.25 8.82
N LEU A 76 10.05 -0.19 7.80
CA LEU A 76 9.66 -1.59 7.61
C LEU A 76 10.75 -2.47 6.97
N ASN A 77 11.94 -1.91 6.69
CA ASN A 77 12.99 -2.55 5.90
C ASN A 77 12.47 -3.10 4.55
N PHE A 78 11.57 -2.35 3.91
CA PHE A 78 11.01 -2.72 2.61
C PHE A 78 12.11 -2.86 1.56
N ASN A 79 12.04 -3.91 0.74
CA ASN A 79 13.06 -4.22 -0.25
C ASN A 79 12.48 -4.80 -1.55
N ALA A 80 13.35 -5.09 -2.52
CA ALA A 80 12.97 -5.54 -3.87
C ALA A 80 12.19 -6.87 -3.93
N LYS A 81 12.23 -7.69 -2.87
CA LYS A 81 11.45 -8.94 -2.79
C LYS A 81 10.00 -8.71 -2.40
N ASP A 82 9.72 -7.58 -1.78
CA ASP A 82 8.38 -7.23 -1.31
C ASP A 82 7.50 -6.74 -2.47
N VAL A 83 6.18 -6.78 -2.27
CA VAL A 83 5.19 -6.17 -3.16
C VAL A 83 4.50 -5.04 -2.42
N LEU A 84 4.47 -3.86 -3.02
CA LEU A 84 3.69 -2.73 -2.52
C LEU A 84 2.38 -2.59 -3.29
N VAL A 85 1.26 -2.44 -2.58
CA VAL A 85 -0.04 -2.08 -3.16
C VAL A 85 -0.50 -0.76 -2.55
N GLY A 86 -0.48 0.29 -3.37
CA GLY A 86 -0.98 1.62 -3.01
C GLY A 86 -2.48 1.74 -3.22
N ILE A 87 -3.22 2.16 -2.19
CA ILE A 87 -4.68 2.27 -2.21
C ILE A 87 -5.08 3.74 -2.01
N ALA A 88 -5.65 4.33 -3.05
CA ALA A 88 -6.28 5.65 -2.96
C ALA A 88 -7.41 5.77 -3.97
N ALA A 89 -8.65 5.88 -3.48
CA ALA A 89 -9.84 6.04 -4.33
C ALA A 89 -9.70 7.22 -5.30
N SER A 90 -9.21 8.37 -4.81
CA SER A 90 -8.95 9.57 -5.62
C SER A 90 -7.87 9.35 -6.70
N GLY A 91 -7.00 8.36 -6.49
CA GLY A 91 -5.87 8.03 -7.35
C GLY A 91 -4.71 9.03 -7.32
N ARG A 92 -4.76 10.05 -6.44
CA ARG A 92 -3.80 11.16 -6.41
C ARG A 92 -3.22 11.49 -5.03
N THR A 93 -3.45 10.64 -4.03
CA THR A 93 -3.01 10.88 -2.65
C THR A 93 -1.48 10.95 -2.56
N PRO A 94 -0.88 12.09 -2.15
CA PRO A 94 0.57 12.30 -2.13
C PRO A 94 1.37 11.25 -1.34
N TYR A 95 0.89 10.83 -0.16
CA TYR A 95 1.50 9.76 0.65
C TYR A 95 1.66 8.45 -0.16
N VAL A 96 0.62 8.04 -0.88
CA VAL A 96 0.61 6.81 -1.68
C VAL A 96 1.53 6.94 -2.89
N ILE A 97 1.55 8.13 -3.52
CA ILE A 97 2.47 8.42 -4.63
C ILE A 97 3.93 8.26 -4.18
N GLY A 98 4.32 8.85 -3.05
CA GLY A 98 5.69 8.75 -2.55
C GLY A 98 6.09 7.33 -2.17
N ALA A 99 5.17 6.55 -1.59
CA ALA A 99 5.39 5.13 -1.31
C ALA A 99 5.65 4.32 -2.59
N LEU A 100 4.83 4.52 -3.64
CA LEU A 100 4.98 3.83 -4.93
C LEU A 100 6.29 4.20 -5.64
N GLU A 101 6.63 5.49 -5.67
CA GLU A 101 7.89 5.95 -6.26
C GLU A 101 9.11 5.36 -5.55
N TYR A 102 9.07 5.29 -4.21
CA TYR A 102 10.13 4.68 -3.43
C TYR A 102 10.25 3.17 -3.69
N ALA A 103 9.14 2.42 -3.64
CA ALA A 103 9.15 0.98 -3.89
C ALA A 103 9.69 0.65 -5.30
N ARG A 104 9.25 1.41 -6.29
CA ARG A 104 9.74 1.29 -7.67
C ARG A 104 11.23 1.60 -7.78
N SER A 105 11.74 2.59 -7.04
CA SER A 105 13.18 2.91 -7.04
C SER A 105 14.06 1.76 -6.52
N LEU A 106 13.50 0.88 -5.68
CA LEU A 106 14.18 -0.32 -5.17
C LEU A 106 14.03 -1.53 -6.10
N GLY A 107 13.25 -1.43 -7.18
CA GLY A 107 12.94 -2.54 -8.08
C GLY A 107 11.89 -3.51 -7.54
N ALA A 108 11.14 -3.13 -6.51
CA ALA A 108 10.02 -3.93 -6.00
C ALA A 108 8.83 -3.87 -6.96
N VAL A 109 8.00 -4.92 -6.96
CA VAL A 109 6.76 -4.92 -7.73
C VAL A 109 5.75 -3.98 -7.07
N THR A 110 5.11 -3.15 -7.89
CA THR A 110 4.12 -2.16 -7.44
C THR A 110 2.74 -2.40 -8.05
N GLY A 111 1.71 -2.35 -7.20
CA GLY A 111 0.31 -2.35 -7.57
C GLY A 111 -0.39 -1.07 -7.11
N ALA A 112 -1.40 -0.63 -7.83
CA ALA A 112 -2.24 0.50 -7.42
C ALA A 112 -3.72 0.16 -7.54
N ILE A 113 -4.51 0.59 -6.54
CA ILE A 113 -5.97 0.50 -6.54
C ILE A 113 -6.55 1.92 -6.46
N SER A 114 -7.28 2.33 -7.49
CA SER A 114 -8.00 3.62 -7.55
C SER A 114 -9.41 3.47 -8.13
N CYS A 115 -10.24 4.49 -7.95
CA CYS A 115 -11.55 4.57 -8.60
C CYS A 115 -11.55 5.41 -9.87
N ASN A 116 -10.52 6.23 -10.06
CA ASN A 116 -10.38 7.08 -11.24
C ASN A 116 -9.44 6.45 -12.28
N PRO A 117 -9.83 6.39 -13.57
CA PRO A 117 -8.93 6.01 -14.65
C PRO A 117 -7.80 7.03 -14.83
N ASP A 118 -6.70 6.57 -15.44
CA ASP A 118 -5.48 7.38 -15.71
C ASP A 118 -4.90 8.12 -14.51
N SER A 119 -5.14 7.61 -13.31
CA SER A 119 -4.75 8.28 -12.08
C SER A 119 -3.23 8.36 -11.87
N PRO A 120 -2.73 9.37 -11.15
CA PRO A 120 -1.32 9.48 -10.83
C PRO A 120 -0.68 8.22 -10.21
N ILE A 121 -1.41 7.48 -9.35
CA ILE A 121 -0.91 6.23 -8.78
C ILE A 121 -0.91 5.08 -9.80
N ALA A 122 -1.90 5.04 -10.71
CA ALA A 122 -1.98 4.01 -11.75
C ALA A 122 -0.79 4.10 -12.72
N GLN A 123 -0.35 5.32 -13.05
CA GLN A 123 0.82 5.57 -13.89
C GLN A 123 2.16 5.21 -13.21
N ARG A 124 2.17 5.06 -11.89
CA ARG A 124 3.37 4.77 -11.08
C ARG A 124 3.49 3.32 -10.65
N ALA A 125 2.44 2.52 -10.86
CA ALA A 125 2.43 1.11 -10.52
C ALA A 125 2.68 0.25 -11.76
N ASP A 126 3.32 -0.91 -11.56
CA ASP A 126 3.47 -1.92 -12.63
C ASP A 126 2.13 -2.57 -12.97
N ILE A 127 1.21 -2.62 -12.00
CA ILE A 127 -0.14 -3.17 -12.15
C ILE A 127 -1.15 -2.16 -11.61
N ALA A 128 -2.00 -1.63 -12.48
CA ALA A 128 -3.10 -0.76 -12.09
C ALA A 128 -4.44 -1.52 -12.05
N ILE A 129 -5.16 -1.39 -10.94
CA ILE A 129 -6.54 -1.87 -10.77
C ILE A 129 -7.41 -0.63 -10.60
N THR A 130 -8.21 -0.34 -11.62
CA THR A 130 -9.16 0.77 -11.59
C THR A 130 -10.57 0.23 -11.47
N ALA A 131 -11.18 0.43 -10.30
CA ALA A 131 -12.57 0.11 -10.05
C ALA A 131 -13.43 1.35 -10.29
N ASP A 132 -13.91 1.54 -11.51
CA ASP A 132 -14.83 2.63 -11.83
C ASP A 132 -16.17 2.39 -11.13
N CYS A 133 -16.40 3.12 -10.04
CA CYS A 133 -17.60 3.05 -9.23
C CYS A 133 -18.61 4.16 -9.56
N GLY A 134 -18.37 4.96 -10.61
CA GLY A 134 -19.15 6.14 -10.93
C GLY A 134 -18.83 7.36 -10.06
N ALA A 135 -19.46 8.49 -10.41
CA ALA A 135 -19.38 9.77 -9.70
C ALA A 135 -20.59 9.97 -8.75
#